data_AF-A0A2E7CQJ8-F1
#
_entry.id   AF-A0A2E7CQJ8-F1
#
_cell.length_a   1.000
_cell.length_b   1.000
_cell.length_c   1.000
_cell.angle_alpha   90.00
_cell.angle_beta   90.00
_cell.angle_gamma   90.00
#
_symmetry.space_group_name_H-M   'P 1'
#
loop_
_entity.id
_entity.type
_entity.pdbx_description
1 polymer ?
#
loop_
_entity_poly.entity_id
_entity_poly.type
_entity_poly.pdbx_seq_one_letter_code
_entity_poly.pdbx_strand_id
1 'polypeptide(L)'
;MEYYNKSIKIKEEIGDKNGISISLNSFGYIYYLQGYYTKALEKCTNALSIAKEIGRVEAIRNSSKYLWEINKKLGKNNQALEMYELYIEMRDSILRIENKEAMIQKEFKYEYEKQAIADSIAHADEILIQQAENLAKEEQLKSEKQRRTGLLVIVGLVLVSLGFVFVQLRKTRAQKVVIEGQHQKLNETHDKLNESHQEITDSINYAKRIQDALMTSTVYMKDVIPESFIFF
;
A
#
# COMPACT_ATOMS: atom_id res chain seq x y z
N MET A 1 29.16 -11.48 65.39
CA MET A 1 28.95 -12.94 65.63
C MET A 1 27.47 -13.28 65.81
N GLU A 2 26.71 -12.57 66.64
CA GLU A 2 25.28 -12.87 66.89
C GLU A 2 24.41 -12.85 65.62
N TYR A 3 24.56 -11.83 64.76
CA TYR A 3 23.84 -11.75 63.49
C TYR A 3 24.15 -12.90 62.53
N TYR A 4 25.40 -13.36 62.47
CA TYR A 4 25.78 -14.50 61.64
C TYR A 4 25.20 -15.82 62.18
N ASN A 5 25.12 -16.01 63.50
CA ASN A 5 24.45 -17.17 64.10
C ASN A 5 22.94 -17.18 63.80
N LYS A 6 22.27 -16.03 63.92
CA LYS A 6 20.86 -15.88 63.52
C LYS A 6 20.67 -16.18 62.03
N SER A 7 21.57 -15.69 61.18
CA SER A 7 21.55 -15.97 59.74
C SER A 7 21.72 -17.45 59.44
N ILE A 8 22.66 -18.15 60.09
CA ILE A 8 22.84 -19.60 59.92
C ILE A 8 21.57 -20.35 60.31
N LYS A 9 20.98 -20.03 61.47
CA LYS A 9 19.74 -20.68 61.93
C LYS A 9 18.59 -20.54 60.93
N ILE A 10 18.38 -19.33 60.40
CA ILE A 10 17.37 -19.09 59.36
C ILE A 10 17.69 -19.90 58.10
N LYS A 11 18.95 -19.93 57.68
CA LYS A 11 19.40 -20.68 56.50
C LYS A 11 19.24 -22.19 56.69
N GLU A 12 19.44 -22.72 57.90
CA GLU A 12 19.15 -24.10 58.28
C GLU A 12 17.65 -24.39 58.18
N GLU A 13 16.80 -23.52 58.72
CA GLU A 13 15.34 -23.64 58.67
C GLU A 13 14.78 -23.67 57.24
N ILE A 14 15.39 -22.91 56.32
CA ILE A 14 14.99 -22.89 54.89
C ILE A 14 15.78 -23.85 53.99
N GLY A 15 16.74 -24.61 54.54
CA GLY A 15 17.56 -25.56 53.78
C GLY A 15 18.61 -24.92 52.84
N ASP A 16 18.99 -23.66 53.02
CA ASP A 16 20.01 -22.96 52.22
C ASP A 16 21.43 -23.38 52.62
N LYS A 17 21.83 -24.58 52.19
CA LYS A 17 23.17 -25.13 52.41
C LYS A 17 24.29 -24.24 51.87
N ASN A 18 24.08 -23.58 50.73
CA ASN A 18 25.07 -22.69 50.15
C ASN A 18 25.29 -21.46 51.04
N GLY A 19 24.21 -20.83 51.49
CA GLY A 19 24.27 -19.72 52.43
C GLY A 19 24.89 -20.09 53.77
N ILE A 20 24.66 -21.31 54.27
CA ILE A 20 25.30 -21.82 55.50
C ILE A 20 26.81 -21.92 55.28
N SER A 21 27.27 -22.54 54.20
CA SER A 21 28.69 -22.65 53.86
C SER A 21 29.38 -21.28 53.78
N ILE A 22 28.75 -20.29 53.12
CA ILE A 22 29.27 -18.92 53.01
C ILE A 22 29.35 -18.24 54.39
N SER A 23 28.32 -18.38 55.23
CA SER A 23 28.32 -17.85 56.59
C SER A 23 29.43 -18.46 57.44
N LEU A 24 29.63 -19.78 57.36
CA LEU A 24 30.67 -20.50 58.09
C LEU A 24 32.08 -20.09 57.66
N ASN A 25 32.31 -19.90 56.36
CA ASN A 25 33.57 -19.34 55.87
C ASN A 25 33.83 -17.93 56.39
N SER A 26 32.79 -17.09 56.41
CA SER A 26 32.90 -15.73 56.96
C SER A 26 33.27 -15.76 58.45
N PHE A 27 32.65 -16.67 59.22
CA PHE A 27 33.02 -16.92 60.62
C PHE A 27 34.47 -17.39 60.76
N GLY A 28 34.89 -18.36 59.94
CA GLY A 28 36.23 -18.89 59.97
C GLY A 28 37.27 -17.81 59.68
N TYR A 29 37.01 -16.95 58.69
CA TYR A 29 37.86 -15.82 58.37
C TYR A 29 37.91 -14.78 59.52
N ILE A 30 36.78 -14.46 60.15
CA ILE A 30 36.76 -13.57 61.33
C ILE A 30 37.60 -14.16 62.48
N TYR A 31 37.45 -15.45 62.78
CA TYR A 31 38.26 -16.10 63.81
C TYR A 31 39.75 -16.12 63.45
N TYR A 32 40.08 -16.30 62.18
CA TYR A 32 41.45 -16.22 61.68
C TYR A 32 42.06 -14.82 61.92
N LEU A 33 41.33 -13.76 61.58
CA LEU A 33 41.76 -12.38 61.83
C LEU A 33 41.95 -12.07 63.32
N GLN A 34 41.16 -12.70 64.19
CA GLN A 34 41.27 -12.57 65.64
C GLN A 34 42.37 -13.47 66.25
N GLY A 35 43.08 -14.27 65.45
CA GLY A 35 44.11 -15.20 65.92
C GLY A 35 43.58 -16.50 66.53
N TYR A 36 42.27 -16.73 66.52
CA TYR A 36 41.65 -17.98 66.99
C TYR A 36 41.70 -19.07 65.92
N TYR A 37 42.91 -19.47 65.52
CA TYR A 37 43.14 -20.35 64.38
C TYR A 37 42.45 -21.71 64.49
N THR A 38 42.34 -22.30 65.69
CA THR A 38 41.63 -23.58 65.88
C THR A 38 40.13 -23.44 65.63
N LYS A 39 39.50 -22.34 66.07
CA LYS A 39 38.08 -22.06 65.80
C LYS A 39 37.86 -21.73 64.32
N ALA A 40 38.81 -21.01 63.72
CA ALA A 40 38.81 -20.73 62.29
C ALA A 40 38.82 -22.02 61.47
N LEU A 41 39.71 -22.96 61.83
CA LEU A 41 39.84 -24.26 61.20
C LEU A 41 38.52 -25.04 61.25
N GLU A 42 37.89 -25.12 62.42
CA GLU A 42 36.60 -25.80 62.58
C GLU A 42 35.52 -25.22 61.64
N LYS A 43 35.36 -23.89 61.62
CA LYS A 43 34.32 -23.24 60.81
C LYS A 43 34.57 -23.38 59.31
N CYS A 44 35.80 -23.20 58.84
CA CYS A 44 36.12 -23.38 57.43
C CYS A 44 36.07 -24.85 56.99
N THR A 45 36.39 -25.82 57.86
CA THR A 45 36.25 -27.25 57.54
C THR A 45 34.79 -27.64 57.37
N ASN A 46 33.91 -27.16 58.26
CA ASN A 46 32.46 -27.37 58.11
C ASN A 46 31.93 -26.72 56.83
N ALA A 47 32.39 -25.51 56.52
CA ALA A 47 32.04 -24.83 55.27
C ALA A 47 32.46 -25.63 54.03
N LEU A 48 33.68 -26.18 54.03
CA LEU A 48 34.21 -27.01 52.94
C LEU A 48 33.39 -28.31 52.78
N SER A 49 33.03 -28.96 53.89
CA SER A 49 32.22 -30.18 53.86
C SER A 49 30.86 -29.94 53.21
N ILE A 50 30.15 -28.88 53.62
CA ILE A 50 28.87 -28.50 53.01
C ILE A 50 29.07 -28.13 51.54
N ALA A 51 30.12 -27.36 51.21
CA ALA A 51 30.41 -26.94 49.84
C ALA A 51 30.65 -28.13 48.90
N LYS A 52 31.34 -29.18 49.38
CA LYS A 52 31.54 -30.44 48.66
C LYS A 52 30.23 -31.21 48.50
N GLU A 53 29.40 -31.26 49.54
CA GLU A 53 28.09 -31.93 49.49
C GLU A 53 27.17 -31.33 48.42
N ILE A 54 27.15 -30.01 48.30
CA ILE A 54 26.33 -29.31 47.30
C ILE A 54 27.01 -29.12 45.94
N GLY A 55 28.26 -29.57 45.77
CA GLY A 55 29.02 -29.46 44.53
C GLY A 55 29.32 -28.02 44.07
N ARG A 56 29.35 -27.03 44.99
CA ARG A 56 29.56 -25.62 44.63
C ARG A 56 31.04 -25.26 44.57
N VAL A 57 31.60 -25.26 43.35
CA VAL A 57 33.02 -25.02 43.06
C VAL A 57 33.55 -23.73 43.70
N GLU A 58 32.79 -22.63 43.65
CA GLU A 58 33.16 -21.33 44.26
C GLU A 58 33.31 -21.43 45.78
N ALA A 59 32.36 -22.11 46.44
CA ALA A 59 32.37 -22.29 47.88
C ALA A 59 33.52 -23.22 48.31
N ILE A 60 33.81 -24.26 47.54
CA ILE A 60 34.98 -25.13 47.74
C ILE A 60 36.25 -24.30 47.62
N ARG A 61 36.41 -23.53 46.53
CA ARG A 61 37.57 -22.63 46.30
C ARG A 61 37.83 -21.73 47.51
N ASN A 62 36.80 -21.02 47.99
CA ASN A 62 36.95 -20.08 49.11
C ASN A 62 37.32 -20.78 50.41
N SER A 63 36.66 -21.91 50.73
CA SER A 63 36.95 -22.68 51.95
C SER A 63 38.39 -23.20 51.94
N SER A 64 38.83 -23.76 50.82
CA SER A 64 40.20 -24.29 50.66
C SER A 64 41.25 -23.19 50.79
N LYS A 65 41.00 -21.99 50.25
CA LYS A 65 41.90 -20.83 50.44
C LYS A 65 42.06 -20.48 51.92
N TYR A 66 40.96 -20.34 52.65
CA TYR A 66 41.02 -20.00 54.07
C TYR A 66 41.68 -21.11 54.90
N LEU A 67 41.37 -22.37 54.60
CA LEU A 67 41.99 -23.51 55.27
C LEU A 67 43.51 -23.57 55.00
N TRP A 68 43.97 -23.23 53.80
CA TRP A 68 45.40 -23.09 53.51
C TRP A 68 46.06 -22.04 54.41
N GLU A 69 45.48 -20.83 54.49
CA GLU A 69 46.02 -19.74 55.33
C GLU A 69 46.04 -20.12 56.82
N ILE A 70 44.96 -20.74 57.31
CA ILE A 70 44.84 -21.20 58.69
C ILE A 70 45.86 -22.29 59.00
N ASN A 71 45.99 -23.31 58.14
CA ASN A 71 46.94 -24.40 58.36
C ASN A 71 48.39 -23.91 58.32
N LYS A 72 48.72 -22.91 57.48
CA LYS A 72 50.03 -22.24 57.52
C LYS A 72 50.31 -21.59 58.88
N LYS A 73 49.33 -20.88 59.46
CA LYS A 73 49.50 -20.27 60.80
C LYS A 73 49.63 -21.29 61.92
N LEU A 74 49.02 -22.47 61.76
CA LEU A 74 49.12 -23.58 62.70
C LEU A 74 50.38 -24.45 62.52
N GLY A 75 51.25 -24.14 61.54
CA GLY A 75 52.44 -24.96 61.24
C GLY A 75 52.14 -26.31 60.59
N LYS A 76 50.91 -26.49 60.09
CA LYS A 76 50.38 -27.72 59.51
C LYS A 76 50.68 -27.81 58.01
N ASN A 77 51.95 -28.00 57.66
CA ASN A 77 52.43 -27.85 56.27
C ASN A 77 51.75 -28.81 55.27
N ASN A 78 51.58 -30.08 55.61
CA ASN A 78 50.97 -31.06 54.70
C ASN A 78 49.49 -30.71 54.40
N GLN A 79 48.73 -30.36 55.44
CA GLN A 79 47.33 -29.95 55.29
C GLN A 79 47.21 -28.61 54.57
N ALA A 80 48.15 -27.70 54.76
CA ALA A 80 48.21 -26.46 53.99
C ALA A 80 48.43 -26.76 52.49
N LEU A 81 49.36 -27.65 52.15
CA LEU A 81 49.62 -28.03 50.75
C LEU A 81 48.37 -28.63 50.10
N GLU A 82 47.72 -29.59 50.76
CA GLU A 82 46.49 -30.22 50.25
C GLU A 82 45.39 -29.19 49.96
N MET A 83 45.17 -28.25 50.90
CA MET A 83 44.18 -27.19 50.72
C MET A 83 44.57 -26.17 49.64
N TYR A 84 45.86 -25.94 49.43
CA TYR A 84 46.35 -25.09 48.35
C TYR A 84 46.15 -25.75 46.98
N GLU A 85 46.45 -27.03 46.83
CA GLU A 85 46.20 -27.78 45.60
C GLU A 85 44.72 -27.76 45.23
N LEU A 86 43.85 -28.05 46.21
CA LEU A 86 42.40 -27.96 46.02
C LEU A 86 41.93 -26.55 45.65
N TYR A 87 42.52 -25.51 46.25
CA TYR A 87 42.22 -24.13 45.87
C TYR A 87 42.57 -23.82 44.40
N ILE A 88 43.74 -24.26 43.95
CA ILE A 88 44.20 -24.06 42.57
C ILE A 88 43.31 -24.82 41.59
N GLU A 89 43.00 -26.07 41.87
CA GLU A 89 42.11 -26.89 41.04
C GLU A 89 40.74 -26.21 40.83
N MET A 90 40.12 -25.73 41.92
CA MET A 90 38.82 -25.08 41.84
C MET A 90 38.89 -23.72 41.14
N ARG A 91 39.98 -22.96 41.33
CA ARG A 91 40.21 -21.70 40.63
C ARG A 91 40.29 -21.92 39.12
N ASP A 92 41.05 -22.91 38.69
CA ASP A 92 41.25 -23.22 37.27
C ASP A 92 39.95 -23.75 36.64
N SER A 93 39.16 -24.54 37.39
CA SER A 93 37.83 -24.97 36.96
C SER A 93 36.87 -23.79 36.71
N ILE A 94 36.84 -22.80 37.61
CA ILE A 94 36.00 -21.61 37.45
C ILE A 94 36.44 -20.77 36.26
N LEU A 95 37.75 -20.54 36.10
CA LEU A 95 38.28 -19.78 34.96
C LEU A 95 37.91 -20.43 33.62
N ARG A 96 37.92 -21.76 33.55
CA ARG A 96 37.49 -22.50 32.35
C ARG A 96 36.00 -22.29 32.05
N ILE A 97 35.15 -22.25 33.08
CA ILE A 97 33.70 -22.01 32.93
C ILE A 97 33.48 -20.57 32.43
N GLU A 98 34.06 -19.58 33.09
CA GLU A 98 33.92 -18.16 32.73
C GLU A 98 34.39 -17.89 31.30
N ASN A 99 35.54 -18.46 30.89
CA ASN A 99 36.04 -18.33 29.53
C ASN A 99 35.10 -18.98 28.50
N LYS A 100 34.47 -20.11 28.84
CA LYS A 100 33.49 -20.78 27.97
C LYS A 100 32.21 -19.95 27.84
N GLU A 101 31.70 -19.41 28.94
CA GLU A 101 30.53 -18.53 28.93
C GLU A 101 30.77 -17.26 28.11
N ALA A 102 31.94 -16.62 28.29
CA ALA A 102 32.33 -15.45 27.50
C ALA A 102 32.42 -15.78 26.00
N MET A 103 32.94 -16.96 25.64
CA MET A 103 32.97 -17.43 24.25
C MET A 103 31.56 -17.60 23.67
N ILE A 104 30.66 -18.25 24.41
CA ILE A 104 29.25 -18.46 23.99
C ILE A 104 28.54 -17.12 23.82
N GLN A 105 28.72 -16.18 24.76
CA GLN A 105 28.13 -14.85 24.66
C GLN A 105 28.63 -14.10 23.43
N LYS A 106 29.92 -14.21 23.12
CA LYS A 106 30.50 -13.60 21.92
C LYS A 106 29.95 -14.20 20.64
N GLU A 107 29.81 -15.52 20.57
CA GLU A 107 29.25 -16.24 19.43
C GLU A 107 27.77 -15.89 19.21
N PHE A 108 26.98 -15.90 20.29
CA PHE A 108 25.58 -15.48 20.24
C PHE A 108 25.42 -14.04 19.74
N LYS A 109 26.25 -13.12 20.25
CA LYS A 109 26.24 -11.71 19.81
C LYS A 109 26.57 -11.58 18.32
N TYR A 110 27.59 -12.31 17.85
CA TYR A 110 27.98 -12.31 16.44
C TYR A 110 26.86 -12.81 15.52
N GLU A 111 26.23 -13.94 15.86
CA GLU A 111 25.12 -14.48 15.07
C GLU A 111 23.90 -13.55 15.08
N TYR A 112 23.57 -12.95 16.21
CA TYR A 112 22.49 -11.97 16.31
C TYR A 112 22.74 -10.74 15.42
N GLU A 113 23.94 -10.15 15.48
CA GLU A 113 24.31 -8.99 14.65
C GLU A 113 24.27 -9.35 13.16
N LYS A 114 24.77 -10.53 12.79
CA LYS A 114 24.72 -11.03 11.42
C LYS A 114 23.29 -11.21 10.91
N GLN A 115 22.41 -11.78 11.73
CA GLN A 115 21.00 -11.94 11.39
C GLN A 115 20.29 -10.59 11.26
N ALA A 116 20.51 -9.66 12.19
CA ALA A 116 19.91 -8.33 12.13
C ALA A 116 20.31 -7.55 10.86
N ILE A 117 21.56 -7.69 10.42
CA ILE A 117 22.02 -7.13 9.14
C ILE A 117 21.29 -7.79 7.96
N ALA A 118 21.18 -9.12 7.96
CA ALA A 118 20.48 -9.84 6.89
C ALA A 118 18.99 -9.44 6.79
N ASP A 119 18.31 -9.34 7.93
CA ASP A 119 16.92 -8.90 8.01
C ASP A 119 16.76 -7.44 7.53
N SER A 120 17.70 -6.56 7.89
CA SER A 120 17.69 -5.17 7.42
C SER A 120 17.92 -5.05 5.91
N ILE A 121 18.77 -5.89 5.33
CA ILE A 121 19.00 -5.93 3.88
C ILE A 121 17.75 -6.45 3.17
N ALA A 122 17.17 -7.55 3.66
CA ALA A 122 15.95 -8.12 3.10
C ALA A 122 14.77 -7.12 3.15
N HIS A 123 14.64 -6.38 4.24
CA HIS A 123 13.63 -5.34 4.36
C HIS A 123 13.87 -4.16 3.41
N ALA A 124 15.13 -3.75 3.20
CA ALA A 124 15.47 -2.73 2.22
C ALA A 124 15.13 -3.18 0.79
N ASP A 125 15.44 -4.43 0.44
CA ASP A 125 15.08 -5.01 -0.86
C ASP A 125 13.56 -5.07 -1.05
N GLU A 126 12.80 -5.43 -0.02
CA GLU A 126 11.34 -5.43 -0.04
C GLU A 126 10.78 -4.02 -0.30
N ILE A 127 11.32 -2.99 0.37
CA ILE A 127 10.93 -1.60 0.14
C ILE A 127 11.23 -1.19 -1.31
N LEU A 128 12.40 -1.54 -1.85
CA LEU A 128 12.78 -1.22 -3.23
C LEU A 128 11.87 -1.90 -4.25
N ILE A 129 11.54 -3.19 -4.03
CA ILE A 129 10.58 -3.92 -4.88
C ILE A 129 9.21 -3.26 -4.81
N GLN A 130 8.72 -2.94 -3.60
CA GLN A 130 7.43 -2.28 -3.42
C GLN A 130 7.38 -0.91 -4.10
N GLN A 131 8.46 -0.14 -4.03
CA GLN A 131 8.59 1.14 -4.73
C GLN A 131 8.56 0.95 -6.25
N ALA A 132 9.30 -0.03 -6.79
CA ALA A 132 9.30 -0.34 -8.21
C ALA A 132 7.90 -0.76 -8.71
N GLU A 133 7.18 -1.59 -7.94
CA GLU A 133 5.80 -1.98 -8.25
C GLU A 133 4.84 -0.79 -8.24
N ASN A 134 4.97 0.10 -7.25
CA ASN A 134 4.11 1.28 -7.15
C ASN A 134 4.35 2.24 -8.33
N LEU A 135 5.61 2.45 -8.71
CA LEU A 135 5.96 3.24 -9.91
C LEU A 135 5.37 2.62 -11.18
N ALA A 136 5.48 1.31 -11.36
CA ALA A 136 4.90 0.61 -12.50
C ALA A 136 3.36 0.73 -12.53
N LYS A 137 2.70 0.61 -11.37
CA LYS A 137 1.24 0.82 -11.25
C LYS A 137 0.83 2.25 -11.58
N GLU A 138 1.59 3.25 -11.13
CA GLU A 138 1.34 4.66 -11.44
C GLU A 138 1.45 4.94 -12.95
N GLU A 139 2.45 4.36 -13.61
CA GLU A 139 2.64 4.49 -15.05
C GLU A 139 1.49 3.83 -15.83
N GLN A 140 1.09 2.62 -15.43
CA GLN A 140 -0.09 1.95 -16.00
C GLN A 140 -1.36 2.77 -15.81
N LEU A 141 -1.59 3.30 -14.61
CA LEU A 141 -2.76 4.13 -14.31
C LEU A 141 -2.76 5.43 -15.12
N LYS A 142 -1.60 6.05 -15.33
CA LYS A 142 -1.45 7.25 -16.16
C LYS A 142 -1.81 6.97 -17.62
N SER A 143 -1.29 5.87 -18.17
CA SER A 143 -1.62 5.41 -19.53
C SER A 143 -3.12 5.12 -19.67
N GLU A 144 -3.73 4.44 -18.69
CA GLU A 144 -5.17 4.16 -18.70
C GLU A 144 -6.03 5.43 -18.61
N LYS A 145 -5.65 6.38 -17.74
CA LYS A 145 -6.32 7.69 -17.64
C LYS A 145 -6.24 8.48 -18.95
N GLN A 146 -5.09 8.47 -19.64
CA GLN A 146 -4.94 9.11 -20.94
C GLN A 146 -5.84 8.44 -21.99
N ARG A 147 -5.88 7.11 -22.05
CA ARG A 147 -6.78 6.36 -22.95
C ARG A 147 -8.25 6.68 -22.69
N ARG A 148 -8.68 6.68 -21.42
CA ARG A 148 -10.06 7.01 -21.03
C ARG A 148 -10.43 8.44 -21.39
N THR A 149 -9.54 9.39 -21.12
CA THR A 149 -9.74 10.80 -21.47
C THR A 149 -9.84 10.97 -22.98
N GLY A 150 -8.97 10.31 -23.75
CA GLY A 150 -9.03 10.31 -25.21
C GLY A 150 -10.37 9.79 -25.75
N LEU A 151 -10.88 8.67 -25.21
CA LEU A 151 -12.19 8.14 -25.58
C LEU A 151 -13.33 9.11 -25.26
N LEU A 152 -13.32 9.76 -24.09
CA LEU A 152 -14.34 10.75 -23.71
C LEU A 152 -14.35 11.96 -24.66
N VAL A 153 -13.17 12.44 -25.07
CA VAL A 153 -13.05 13.54 -26.05
C VAL A 153 -13.64 13.11 -27.40
N ILE A 154 -13.34 11.89 -27.87
CA ILE A 154 -13.89 11.36 -29.13
C ILE A 154 -15.42 11.26 -29.04
N VAL A 155 -15.96 10.69 -27.96
CA VAL A 155 -17.42 10.59 -27.75
C VAL A 155 -18.06 11.99 -27.74
N GLY A 156 -17.45 12.96 -27.08
CA GLY A 156 -17.91 14.36 -27.07
C GLY A 156 -17.97 14.96 -28.48
N LEU A 157 -16.93 14.79 -29.30
CA LEU A 157 -16.90 15.27 -30.68
C LEU A 157 -17.98 14.64 -31.55
N VAL A 158 -18.25 13.33 -31.36
CA VAL A 158 -19.33 12.63 -32.06
C VAL A 158 -20.70 13.20 -31.68
N LEU A 159 -20.95 13.46 -30.39
CA LEU A 159 -22.21 14.05 -29.93
C LEU A 159 -22.44 15.47 -30.48
N VAL A 160 -21.41 16.30 -30.52
CA VAL A 160 -21.47 17.64 -31.14
C VAL A 160 -21.81 17.52 -32.63
N SER A 161 -21.15 16.60 -33.34
CA SER A 161 -21.39 16.37 -34.77
C SER A 161 -22.82 15.88 -35.04
N LEU A 162 -23.32 14.94 -34.23
CA LEU A 162 -24.70 14.46 -34.31
C LEU A 162 -25.72 15.58 -34.02
N GLY A 163 -25.45 16.42 -33.01
CA GLY A 163 -26.26 17.60 -32.72
C GLY A 163 -26.31 18.59 -33.88
N PHE A 164 -25.16 18.86 -34.51
CA PHE A 164 -25.07 19.70 -35.70
C PHE A 164 -25.88 19.12 -36.87
N VAL A 165 -25.71 17.83 -37.17
CA VAL A 165 -26.48 17.14 -38.21
C VAL A 165 -27.99 17.19 -37.90
N PHE A 166 -28.39 17.00 -36.64
CA PHE A 166 -29.79 17.07 -36.22
C PHE A 166 -30.40 18.46 -36.45
N VAL A 167 -29.67 19.53 -36.07
CA VAL A 167 -30.09 20.91 -36.32
C VAL A 167 -30.22 21.17 -37.83
N GLN A 168 -29.25 20.73 -38.63
CA GLN A 168 -29.30 20.89 -40.08
C GLN A 168 -30.47 20.13 -40.70
N LEU A 169 -30.75 18.90 -40.26
CA LEU A 169 -31.91 18.14 -40.73
C LEU A 169 -33.23 18.83 -40.39
N ARG A 170 -33.36 19.40 -39.18
CA ARG A 170 -34.55 20.20 -38.82
C ARG A 170 -34.70 21.43 -39.71
N LYS A 171 -33.61 22.17 -39.96
CA LYS A 171 -33.60 23.34 -40.84
C LYS A 171 -33.98 22.98 -42.27
N THR A 172 -33.37 21.94 -42.84
CA THR A 172 -33.66 21.46 -44.20
C THR A 172 -35.10 20.98 -44.34
N ARG A 173 -35.64 20.25 -43.35
CA ARG A 173 -37.05 19.84 -43.34
C ARG A 173 -38.00 21.05 -43.30
N ALA A 174 -37.73 22.03 -42.44
CA ALA A 174 -38.55 23.24 -42.35
C ALA A 174 -38.52 24.05 -43.67
N GLN A 175 -37.33 24.20 -44.29
CA GLN A 175 -37.19 24.83 -45.60
C GLN A 175 -37.98 24.07 -46.68
N LYS A 176 -37.93 22.73 -46.68
CA LYS A 176 -38.67 21.91 -47.66
C LYS A 176 -40.18 22.11 -47.59
N VAL A 177 -40.76 22.15 -46.38
CA VAL A 177 -42.20 22.43 -46.19
C VAL A 177 -42.58 23.81 -46.73
N VAL A 178 -41.75 24.83 -46.49
CA VAL A 178 -41.99 26.18 -47.01
C VAL A 178 -41.91 26.21 -48.55
N ILE A 179 -40.93 25.53 -49.14
CA ILE A 179 -40.77 25.42 -50.60
C ILE A 179 -41.96 24.70 -51.24
N GLU A 180 -42.42 23.59 -50.66
CA GLU A 180 -43.60 22.85 -51.14
C GLU A 180 -44.86 23.74 -51.12
N GLY A 181 -45.06 24.52 -50.04
CA GLY A 181 -46.17 25.48 -49.97
C GLY A 181 -46.08 26.62 -50.99
N GLN A 182 -44.87 27.12 -51.28
CA GLN A 182 -44.66 28.10 -52.35
C GLN A 182 -44.93 27.51 -53.73
N HIS A 183 -44.49 26.27 -53.98
CA HIS A 183 -44.76 25.57 -55.23
C HIS A 183 -46.26 25.33 -55.45
N GLN A 184 -47.00 24.94 -54.40
CA GLN A 184 -48.44 24.78 -54.49
C GLN A 184 -49.13 26.11 -54.84
N LYS A 185 -48.81 27.20 -54.12
CA LYS A 185 -49.35 28.54 -54.44
C LYS A 185 -48.99 28.99 -55.85
N LEU A 186 -47.78 28.70 -56.31
CA LEU A 186 -47.34 29.02 -57.66
C LEU A 186 -48.17 28.26 -58.70
N ASN A 187 -48.42 26.96 -58.47
CA ASN A 187 -49.27 26.16 -59.35
C ASN A 187 -50.71 26.66 -59.36
N GLU A 188 -51.32 26.93 -58.20
CA GLU A 188 -52.66 27.52 -58.11
C GLU A 188 -52.75 28.87 -58.84
N THR A 189 -51.70 29.70 -58.75
CA THR A 189 -51.61 30.97 -59.49
C THR A 189 -51.50 30.73 -60.98
N HIS A 190 -50.72 29.72 -61.39
CA HIS A 190 -50.54 29.35 -62.80
C HIS A 190 -51.83 28.79 -63.40
N ASP A 191 -52.58 27.96 -62.66
CA ASP A 191 -53.87 27.41 -63.08
C ASP A 191 -54.91 28.52 -63.26
N LYS A 192 -55.02 29.44 -62.30
CA LYS A 192 -55.90 30.63 -62.42
C LYS A 192 -55.52 31.53 -63.59
N LEU A 193 -54.22 31.70 -63.83
CA LEU A 193 -53.73 32.48 -64.96
C LEU A 193 -54.10 31.81 -66.29
N ASN A 194 -53.98 30.49 -66.39
CA ASN A 194 -54.37 29.73 -67.57
C ASN A 194 -55.89 29.75 -67.81
N GLU A 195 -56.69 29.60 -66.75
CA GLU A 195 -58.15 29.74 -66.82
C GLU A 195 -58.54 31.13 -67.35
N SER A 196 -57.94 32.19 -66.80
CA SER A 196 -58.16 33.56 -67.30
C SER A 196 -57.70 33.75 -68.75
N HIS A 197 -56.57 33.15 -69.15
CA HIS A 197 -56.13 33.17 -70.55
C HIS A 197 -57.11 32.44 -71.49
N GLN A 198 -57.68 31.33 -71.05
CA GLN A 198 -58.68 30.59 -71.81
C GLN A 198 -59.97 31.42 -71.95
N GLU A 199 -60.48 32.01 -70.87
CA GLU A 199 -61.66 32.90 -70.90
C GLU A 199 -61.46 34.07 -71.87
N ILE A 200 -60.30 34.73 -71.84
CA ILE A 200 -59.95 35.81 -72.78
C ILE A 200 -59.94 35.29 -74.22
N THR A 201 -59.34 34.13 -74.46
CA THR A 201 -59.26 33.52 -75.80
C THR A 201 -60.64 33.17 -76.33
N ASP A 202 -61.50 32.58 -75.50
CA ASP A 202 -62.88 32.25 -75.83
C ASP A 202 -63.69 33.51 -76.12
N SER A 203 -63.49 34.58 -75.35
CA SER A 203 -64.10 35.89 -75.60
C SER A 203 -63.64 36.51 -76.93
N ILE A 204 -62.35 36.39 -77.28
CA ILE A 204 -61.81 36.84 -78.58
C ILE A 204 -62.42 36.02 -79.72
N ASN A 205 -62.48 34.70 -79.59
CA ASN A 205 -63.08 33.82 -80.59
C ASN A 205 -64.58 34.09 -80.77
N TYR A 206 -65.31 34.36 -79.68
CA TYR A 206 -66.72 34.75 -79.72
C TYR A 206 -66.91 36.08 -80.47
N ALA A 207 -66.11 37.10 -80.15
CA ALA A 207 -66.13 38.37 -80.86
C ALA A 207 -65.81 38.19 -82.36
N LYS A 208 -64.85 37.32 -82.69
CA LYS A 208 -64.52 36.95 -84.07
C LYS A 208 -65.68 36.25 -84.78
N ARG A 209 -66.38 35.31 -84.12
CA ARG A 209 -67.57 34.66 -84.70
C ARG A 209 -68.70 35.66 -84.98
N ILE A 210 -68.93 36.64 -84.09
CA ILE A 210 -69.87 37.74 -84.35
C ILE A 210 -69.41 38.53 -85.58
N GLN A 211 -68.12 38.89 -85.63
CA GLN A 211 -67.55 39.65 -86.74
C GLN A 211 -67.65 38.89 -88.08
N ASP A 212 -67.32 37.61 -88.10
CA ASP A 212 -67.40 36.74 -89.27
C ASP A 212 -68.86 36.51 -89.72
N ALA A 213 -69.82 36.38 -88.78
CA ALA A 213 -71.25 36.29 -89.12
C ALA A 213 -71.76 37.59 -89.77
N LEU A 214 -71.29 38.74 -89.30
CA LEU A 214 -71.54 40.04 -89.93
C LEU A 214 -70.86 40.14 -91.32
N MET A 215 -69.65 39.61 -91.48
CA MET A 215 -68.88 39.67 -92.72
C MET A 215 -69.39 38.69 -93.79
N THR A 216 -69.85 37.49 -93.42
CA THR A 216 -70.41 36.51 -94.36
C THR A 216 -71.75 36.99 -94.94
N SER A 217 -72.52 37.77 -94.17
CA SER A 217 -73.70 38.49 -94.66
C SER A 217 -73.34 39.47 -95.79
N THR A 218 -72.16 40.11 -95.75
CA THR A 218 -71.73 41.03 -96.82
C THR A 218 -71.26 40.30 -98.08
N VAL A 219 -70.70 39.10 -97.95
CA VAL A 219 -70.20 38.31 -99.09
C VAL A 219 -71.37 37.75 -99.92
N TYR A 220 -72.51 37.39 -99.32
CA TYR A 220 -73.71 36.99 -100.07
C TYR A 220 -74.53 38.15 -100.65
N MET A 221 -74.34 39.39 -100.18
CA MET A 221 -74.99 40.56 -100.79
C MET A 221 -74.31 41.06 -102.06
N LYS A 222 -73.03 40.69 -102.31
CA LYS A 222 -72.27 41.23 -103.45
C LYS A 222 -72.49 40.50 -104.78
N ASP A 223 -72.94 39.24 -104.75
CA ASP A 223 -73.15 38.43 -105.96
C ASP A 223 -74.62 38.36 -106.43
N VAL A 224 -75.58 38.94 -105.69
CA VAL A 224 -77.02 38.86 -106.02
C VAL A 224 -77.64 40.21 -106.37
N ILE A 225 -76.87 41.30 -106.41
CA ILE A 225 -77.40 42.59 -106.85
C ILE A 225 -76.53 43.19 -107.95
N PRO A 226 -77.02 43.23 -109.21
CA PRO A 226 -76.27 43.68 -110.38
C PRO A 226 -76.00 45.19 -110.35
N GLU A 227 -74.87 45.60 -110.95
CA GLU A 227 -74.69 46.96 -111.42
C GLU A 227 -75.80 47.30 -112.41
N SER A 228 -76.81 48.07 -111.98
CA SER A 228 -77.48 49.12 -112.78
C SER A 228 -78.83 49.52 -112.16
N PHE A 229 -78.83 50.71 -111.55
CA PHE A 229 -79.71 51.85 -111.82
C PHE A 229 -79.92 52.69 -110.57
N ILE A 230 -79.32 53.88 -110.65
CA ILE A 230 -79.57 55.08 -109.87
C ILE A 230 -81.06 55.43 -110.00
N PHE A 231 -81.71 55.77 -108.90
CA PHE A 231 -82.37 57.05 -108.92
C PHE A 231 -81.57 57.95 -107.98
N PHE A 232 -81.85 59.22 -108.15
CA PHE A 232 -82.10 59.97 -106.93
C PHE A 232 -82.92 59.21 -105.88
#